data_AF-A0A6N4X7Y0-F1
#
_entry.id   AF-A0A6N4X7Y0-F1
#
_cell.length_a   1.000
_cell.length_b   1.000
_cell.length_c   1.000
_cell.angle_alpha   90.00
_cell.angle_beta   90.00
_cell.angle_gamma   90.00
#
_symmetry.space_group_name_H-M   'P 1'
#
loop_
_entity.id
_entity.type
_entity.pdbx_description
1 polymer ?
#
loop_
_entity_poly.entity_id
_entity_poly.type
_entity_poly.pdbx_seq_one_letter_code
_entity_poly.pdbx_strand_id
1 'polypeptide(L)'
;MKYNLFPILFLSLSLMSCIQESPKVKHKSNMTSSKSNIKNVVVVNIEDPICHMKTTEYTTDTAVYKNNIYGFCSSYCKDEFKKNPGKYAQK
;
A
#
# COMPACT_ATOMS: atom_id res chain seq x y z
N MET A 1 -12.40 11.58 68.43
CA MET A 1 -12.32 13.05 68.60
C MET A 1 -11.25 13.54 67.64
N LYS A 2 -11.45 14.51 66.76
CA LYS A 2 -12.62 15.30 66.40
C LYS A 2 -12.28 15.91 65.03
N TYR A 3 -13.15 15.67 64.08
CA TYR A 3 -13.14 16.11 62.70
C TYR A 3 -13.58 17.58 62.66
N ASN A 4 -12.69 18.46 62.21
CA ASN A 4 -12.98 19.83 61.79
C ASN A 4 -11.97 20.10 60.65
N LEU A 5 -12.36 20.40 59.41
CA LEU A 5 -12.99 21.66 59.04
C LEU A 5 -13.63 21.55 57.63
N PHE A 6 -14.95 21.70 57.57
CA PHE A 6 -15.78 22.08 56.41
C PHE A 6 -15.31 23.45 55.82
N PRO A 7 -15.82 23.95 54.68
CA PRO A 7 -16.03 23.33 53.36
C PRO A 7 -15.57 24.28 52.22
N ILE A 8 -15.10 23.77 51.08
CA ILE A 8 -15.09 24.59 49.86
C ILE A 8 -15.66 23.78 48.69
N LEU A 9 -16.95 24.03 48.51
CA LEU A 9 -17.65 24.03 47.24
C LEU A 9 -16.78 24.73 46.17
N PHE A 10 -16.15 23.97 45.28
CA PHE A 10 -15.82 24.46 43.95
C PHE A 10 -16.39 23.49 42.93
N LEU A 11 -17.62 23.82 42.57
CA LEU A 11 -18.30 23.42 41.35
C LEU A 11 -17.41 23.78 40.15
N SER A 12 -16.82 22.79 39.49
CA SER A 12 -16.53 22.90 38.06
C SER A 12 -16.60 21.51 37.43
N LEU A 13 -17.79 21.26 36.88
CA LEU A 13 -17.97 20.37 35.75
C LEU A 13 -17.04 20.85 34.63
N SER A 14 -16.03 20.05 34.30
CA SER A 14 -15.55 19.97 32.93
C SER A 14 -15.42 18.50 32.60
N LEU A 15 -16.47 18.00 31.93
CA LEU A 15 -16.47 16.71 31.24
C LEU A 15 -15.35 16.77 30.20
N MET A 16 -14.15 16.32 30.58
CA MET A 16 -13.08 16.14 29.62
C MET A 16 -13.35 14.83 28.88
N SER A 17 -14.11 14.99 27.80
CA SER A 17 -14.32 13.96 26.79
C SER A 17 -12.98 13.62 26.16
N CYS A 18 -12.41 12.48 26.52
CA CYS A 18 -11.51 11.77 25.62
C CYS A 18 -12.30 10.57 25.10
N ILE A 19 -13.04 10.81 24.02
CA ILE A 19 -13.53 9.76 23.14
C ILE A 19 -12.29 8.96 22.70
N GLN A 20 -12.27 7.69 23.07
CA GLN A 20 -11.22 6.76 22.67
C GLN A 20 -11.55 6.35 21.24
N GLU A 21 -11.08 7.14 20.27
CA GLU A 21 -11.06 6.72 18.88
C GLU A 21 -10.22 5.44 18.77
N SER A 22 -10.92 4.38 18.41
CA SER A 22 -10.42 3.06 18.05
C SER A 22 -9.14 3.13 17.21
N PRO A 23 -8.21 2.16 17.38
CA PRO A 23 -6.93 2.17 16.69
C PRO A 23 -7.15 2.19 15.19
N LYS A 24 -6.68 3.27 14.55
CA LYS A 24 -6.43 3.28 13.11
C LYS A 24 -5.34 2.23 12.85
N VAL A 25 -5.76 1.01 12.50
CA VAL A 25 -4.89 0.07 11.80
C VAL A 25 -4.35 0.81 10.58
N LYS A 26 -3.07 1.19 10.64
CA LYS A 26 -2.34 1.73 9.51
C LYS A 26 -2.15 0.60 8.50
N HIS A 27 -3.18 0.34 7.70
CA HIS A 27 -2.94 -0.12 6.35
C HIS A 27 -2.22 1.01 5.62
N LYS A 28 -0.89 1.08 5.77
CA LYS A 28 -0.04 1.72 4.77
C LYS A 28 -0.03 0.80 3.54
N SER A 29 -1.19 0.63 2.90
CA SER A 29 -1.16 0.42 1.47
C SER A 29 -0.93 1.80 0.91
N ASN A 30 0.32 2.09 0.54
CA ASN A 30 0.56 2.97 -0.58
C ASN A 30 -0.01 2.27 -1.82
N MET A 31 -1.33 2.12 -1.88
CA MET A 31 -2.05 1.83 -3.11
C MET A 31 -2.27 3.19 -3.73
N THR A 32 -1.18 3.75 -4.24
CA THR A 32 -1.26 4.78 -5.26
C THR A 32 -1.79 4.05 -6.49
N SER A 33 -3.12 3.87 -6.52
CA SER A 33 -3.88 3.59 -7.72
C SER A 33 -3.76 4.81 -8.64
N SER A 34 -2.55 5.06 -9.14
CA SER A 34 -2.33 5.85 -10.33
C SER A 34 -2.79 4.96 -11.46
N LYS A 35 -4.11 4.84 -11.61
CA LYS A 35 -4.79 4.42 -12.82
C LYS A 35 -4.58 5.52 -13.87
N SER A 36 -3.33 5.86 -14.14
CA SER A 36 -2.92 6.82 -15.14
C SER A 36 -2.53 6.02 -16.37
N ASN A 37 -3.54 5.77 -17.22
CA ASN A 37 -3.40 5.51 -18.66
C ASN A 37 -2.02 4.98 -19.11
N ILE A 38 -1.64 3.76 -18.69
CA ILE A 38 -0.46 3.04 -19.20
C ILE A 38 -0.82 2.43 -20.56
N LYS A 39 -1.26 3.26 -21.51
CA LYS A 39 -1.53 2.79 -22.89
C LYS A 39 -0.27 2.78 -23.76
N ASN A 40 0.81 3.45 -23.32
CA ASN A 40 2.01 3.68 -24.13
C ASN A 40 3.32 3.29 -23.42
N VAL A 41 3.32 2.38 -22.44
CA VAL A 41 4.59 1.88 -21.91
C VAL A 41 5.08 0.73 -22.78
N VAL A 42 6.19 0.98 -23.48
CA VAL A 42 6.88 -0.01 -24.31
C VAL A 42 7.57 -0.99 -23.37
N VAL A 43 6.97 -2.17 -23.21
CA VAL A 43 7.54 -3.30 -22.47
C VAL A 43 8.16 -4.28 -23.45
N VAL A 44 9.22 -4.97 -23.02
CA VAL A 44 9.92 -5.94 -23.88
C VAL A 44 9.19 -7.28 -23.99
N ASN A 45 8.30 -7.58 -23.04
CA ASN A 45 7.57 -8.84 -22.98
C ASN A 45 6.12 -8.67 -23.45
N ILE A 46 5.67 -9.60 -24.29
CA ILE A 46 4.28 -9.66 -24.81
C ILE A 46 3.35 -10.31 -23.77
N GLU A 47 3.90 -11.17 -22.92
CA GLU A 47 3.18 -11.89 -21.86
C GLU A 47 3.92 -11.73 -20.53
N ASP A 48 3.16 -11.74 -19.43
CA ASP A 48 3.67 -11.69 -18.08
C ASP A 48 4.52 -12.96 -17.82
N PRO A 49 5.81 -12.83 -17.47
CA PRO A 49 6.69 -13.98 -17.27
C PRO A 49 6.31 -14.90 -16.10
N ILE A 50 5.39 -14.47 -15.23
CA ILE A 50 4.95 -15.21 -14.04
C ILE A 50 3.66 -15.98 -14.31
N CYS A 51 2.67 -15.32 -14.91
CA CYS A 51 1.34 -15.89 -15.10
C CYS A 51 0.93 -16.11 -16.57
N HIS A 52 1.77 -15.70 -17.52
CA HIS A 52 1.53 -15.81 -18.97
C HIS A 52 0.28 -15.05 -19.47
N MET A 53 -0.21 -14.05 -18.73
CA MET A 53 -1.24 -13.15 -19.23
C MET A 53 -0.64 -12.14 -20.22
N LYS A 54 -1.40 -11.75 -21.25
CA LYS A 54 -0.97 -10.73 -22.20
C LYS A 54 -0.74 -9.38 -21.51
N THR A 55 0.45 -8.82 -21.65
CA THR A 55 0.80 -7.52 -21.05
C THR A 55 0.31 -6.34 -21.87
N THR A 56 0.10 -6.50 -23.19
CA THR A 56 -0.35 -5.42 -24.08
C THR A 56 -1.67 -4.77 -23.66
N GLU A 57 -2.54 -5.51 -22.98
CA GLU A 57 -3.87 -5.04 -22.57
C GLU A 57 -4.02 -4.90 -21.04
N TYR A 58 -3.23 -5.65 -20.28
CA TYR A 58 -3.42 -5.82 -18.83
C TYR A 58 -2.21 -5.40 -17.99
N THR A 59 -1.21 -4.72 -18.56
CA THR A 59 -0.07 -4.21 -17.77
C THR A 59 -0.57 -3.22 -16.72
N THR A 60 -0.52 -3.63 -15.46
CA THR A 60 -0.87 -2.82 -14.29
C THR A 60 0.39 -2.25 -13.63
N ASP A 61 1.52 -2.94 -13.77
CA ASP A 61 2.78 -2.59 -13.13
C ASP A 61 3.98 -2.93 -14.01
N THR A 62 5.12 -2.30 -13.77
CA THR A 62 6.35 -2.54 -14.55
C THR A 62 7.59 -2.62 -13.66
N ALA A 63 8.63 -3.30 -14.14
CA ALA A 63 9.96 -3.30 -13.51
C ALA A 63 11.06 -3.24 -14.57
N VAL A 64 12.15 -2.56 -14.23
CA VAL A 64 13.34 -2.49 -15.09
C VAL A 64 14.31 -3.59 -14.69
N TYR A 65 14.77 -4.38 -15.65
CA TYR A 65 15.80 -5.39 -15.47
C TYR A 65 16.71 -5.45 -16.70
N LYS A 66 18.03 -5.36 -16.50
CA LYS A 66 19.03 -5.35 -17.59
C LYS A 66 18.70 -4.34 -18.71
N ASN A 67 18.36 -3.11 -18.33
CA ASN A 67 17.95 -2.03 -19.25
C ASN A 67 16.66 -2.29 -20.05
N ASN A 68 15.96 -3.38 -19.77
CA ASN A 68 14.66 -3.71 -20.37
C ASN A 68 13.53 -3.41 -19.38
N ILE A 69 12.42 -2.88 -19.88
CA ILE A 69 11.21 -2.64 -19.10
C ILE A 69 10.29 -3.86 -19.26
N TYR A 70 9.98 -4.54 -18.17
CA TYR A 70 9.04 -5.67 -18.14
C TYR A 70 7.69 -5.21 -17.60
N GLY A 71 6.62 -5.61 -18.27
CA GLY A 71 5.23 -5.41 -17.86
C GLY A 71 4.68 -6.60 -17.08
N PHE A 72 3.84 -6.31 -16.10
CA PHE A 72 3.20 -7.29 -15.22
C PHE A 72 1.70 -7.02 -15.09
N CYS A 73 0.92 -8.09 -15.05
CA CYS A 73 -0.53 -8.01 -14.90
C CYS A 73 -0.94 -7.53 -13.50
N SER A 74 -0.06 -7.70 -12.50
CA SER A 74 -0.29 -7.33 -11.11
C SER A 74 1.02 -7.01 -10.38
N SER A 75 0.90 -6.31 -9.24
CA SER A 75 2.03 -6.09 -8.34
C SER A 75 2.64 -7.40 -7.83
N TYR A 76 1.81 -8.43 -7.63
CA TYR A 76 2.27 -9.76 -7.23
C TYR A 76 3.23 -10.37 -8.25
N CYS A 77 2.91 -10.30 -9.55
CA CYS A 77 3.78 -10.83 -10.60
C CYS A 77 5.09 -10.05 -10.68
N LYS A 78 5.04 -8.72 -10.50
CA LYS A 78 6.27 -7.90 -10.39
C LYS A 78 7.15 -8.35 -9.22
N ASP A 79 6.57 -8.59 -8.05
CA ASP A 79 7.32 -8.95 -6.85
C ASP A 79 7.91 -10.35 -6.98
N GLU A 80 7.19 -11.30 -7.59
CA GLU A 80 7.71 -12.64 -7.89
C GLU A 80 8.86 -12.59 -8.91
N PHE A 81 8.72 -11.77 -9.96
CA PHE A 81 9.79 -11.52 -10.92
C PHE A 81 11.04 -10.96 -10.24
N LYS A 82 10.89 -10.00 -9.32
CA LYS A 82 12.02 -9.41 -8.59
C LYS A 82 12.78 -10.39 -7.70
N LYS A 83 12.14 -11.47 -7.22
CA LYS A 83 12.83 -12.51 -6.43
C LYS A 83 13.84 -13.28 -7.26
N ASN A 84 13.52 -13.58 -8.52
CA ASN A 84 14.43 -14.30 -9.41
C ASN A 84 14.29 -13.86 -10.87
N PRO A 85 14.70 -12.63 -11.21
CA PRO A 85 14.49 -12.09 -12.55
C PRO A 85 15.30 -12.85 -13.60
N GLY A 86 16.42 -13.49 -13.22
CA GLY A 86 17.20 -14.30 -14.16
C GLY A 86 16.48 -15.55 -14.67
N LYS A 87 15.53 -16.09 -13.89
CA LYS A 87 14.71 -17.24 -14.28
C LYS A 87 13.58 -16.86 -15.23
N TYR A 88 13.02 -15.67 -15.06
CA TYR A 88 11.80 -15.23 -15.74
C TYR A 88 12.06 -14.23 -16.88
N ALA A 89 13.18 -13.50 -16.85
CA ALA A 89 13.54 -12.57 -17.90
C ALA A 89 13.77 -13.33 -19.20
N GLN A 90 12.81 -13.20 -20.11
CA GLN A 90 12.97 -13.62 -21.49
C GLN A 90 14.01 -12.70 -22.16
N LYS A 91 14.87 -13.34 -22.95
CA LYS A 91 16.09 -12.77 -23.52
C LYS A 91 15.81 -12.03 -24.82
#